data_AF-A0ABD2QJM0-F1
#
_entry.id   AF-A0ABD2QJM0-F1
#
_cell.length_a   1.000
_cell.length_b   1.000
_cell.length_c   1.000
_cell.angle_alpha   90.00
_cell.angle_beta   90.00
_cell.angle_gamma   90.00
#
_symmetry.space_group_name_H-M   'P 1'
#
loop_
_entity.id
_entity.type
_entity.pdbx_description
1 polymer ?
#
loop_
_entity_poly.entity_id
_entity_poly.type
_entity_poly.pdbx_seq_one_letter_code
_entity_poly.pdbx_strand_id
1 'polypeptide(L)'
;MTFVCTNLAKYLIPITSYLHDQLDLSSREKQIEQIVLMKSIVHQLKEKFNSIWKQLYGRKEQDLARIRERQMKVASIVDDLKFFWKDENKVKMMVFGTTNCDKIMQLVEFNSKEQPEKLLQVKDEEIKVKKYYTAEQLAEMNAKKKEEEERLRLQALDNWRERGLEDMMGGVLEVRREDELKKDITKPVFIQLNKPENEWTDEENVEYNEYLEKCRLWEEERDKHKKFLEAEAKRILQTIEDIKGKFNELFLDLFNQWIQYHSAILHEEFKIERLQRNLLNLELVRFKIYLITDRKSKARERVLKAGEIQREARQLLDKVQEDYDILVAEDKLLEKSFKKDFSDVTPHILDFLSKSLKKRPKRLFGMKGIVPKAHTAKSSEQGEDDTKSVVSVVEDRNRDEIVLSIMENPYIDISVSNLLSENLRKQQLDSALKELDHENNYKTELSSMDPKLWSRFCEYRKRKILLEADIKKMALTLAEMQSFINQQTENGRKLNGVMTSLDKEFNEAREMEDRLETDLELHILVKQGLLEVDPRTFDSCIPECDGAVLVKRTEIEDLNAKIIELGDVKLDHLSKKKELNRKFNALEWELKNMLMQYQDLRTKKSDIQHFRITTEILKV
;
A
#
# COMPACT_ATOMS: atom_id res chain seq x y z
N MET A 1 26.14 -2.31 -17.11
CA MET A 1 25.25 -2.54 -15.94
C MET A 1 24.36 -3.73 -16.24
N THR A 2 24.85 -4.96 -16.06
CA THR A 2 23.99 -6.13 -16.03
C THR A 2 23.50 -6.28 -14.60
N PHE A 3 22.53 -5.45 -14.22
CA PHE A 3 21.76 -5.73 -13.01
C PHE A 3 21.14 -7.10 -13.22
N VAL A 4 21.43 -8.00 -12.30
CA VAL A 4 20.72 -9.27 -12.18
C VAL A 4 19.34 -8.91 -11.62
N CYS A 5 18.53 -8.21 -12.42
CA CYS A 5 17.07 -8.07 -12.28
C CYS A 5 16.44 -9.43 -12.61
N THR A 6 16.98 -10.50 -12.04
CA THR A 6 16.56 -11.85 -12.40
C THR A 6 15.29 -12.10 -11.65
N ASN A 7 14.20 -12.04 -12.40
CA ASN A 7 13.00 -12.79 -12.09
C ASN A 7 13.42 -14.17 -11.63
N LEU A 8 13.07 -14.56 -10.40
CA LEU A 8 13.29 -15.93 -9.92
C LEU A 8 12.64 -16.94 -10.89
N ALA A 9 11.57 -16.52 -11.56
CA ALA A 9 10.92 -17.25 -12.64
C ALA A 9 11.82 -17.49 -13.87
N LYS A 10 12.84 -16.65 -14.16
CA LYS A 10 13.75 -16.82 -15.32
C LYS A 10 14.53 -18.13 -15.23
N TYR A 11 14.84 -18.58 -14.02
CA TYR A 11 15.55 -19.83 -13.79
C TYR A 11 14.64 -21.06 -13.87
N LEU A 12 13.32 -20.87 -13.81
CA LEU A 12 12.33 -21.95 -13.74
C LEU A 12 11.54 -22.10 -15.04
N ILE A 13 11.37 -21.02 -15.83
CA ILE A 13 10.54 -21.00 -17.04
C ILE A 13 11.19 -20.17 -18.17
N PRO A 14 11.28 -20.71 -19.40
CA PRO A 14 11.89 -20.04 -20.55
C PRO A 14 11.06 -18.89 -21.16
N ILE A 15 9.75 -18.81 -20.90
CA ILE A 15 8.84 -17.77 -21.44
C ILE A 15 9.17 -16.36 -20.91
N THR A 16 10.02 -16.29 -19.90
CA THR A 16 10.51 -15.04 -19.32
C THR A 16 11.32 -14.17 -20.29
N SER A 17 11.67 -14.69 -21.48
CA SER A 17 12.27 -13.93 -22.58
C SER A 17 11.34 -12.92 -23.25
N TYR A 18 10.02 -13.13 -23.15
CA TYR A 18 9.01 -12.23 -23.75
C TYR A 18 8.59 -11.08 -22.84
N LEU A 19 9.07 -11.07 -21.59
CA LEU A 19 8.80 -9.99 -20.64
C LEU A 19 9.61 -8.76 -21.02
N HIS A 20 8.97 -7.59 -20.96
CA HIS A 20 9.67 -6.31 -21.07
C HIS A 20 10.60 -6.10 -19.88
N ASP A 21 11.68 -5.33 -20.11
CA ASP A 21 12.55 -4.88 -19.02
C ASP A 21 11.78 -3.93 -18.10
N GLN A 22 12.09 -3.96 -16.81
CA GLN A 22 11.40 -3.13 -15.81
C GLN A 22 11.54 -1.63 -16.10
N LEU A 23 12.61 -1.23 -16.81
CA LEU A 23 12.88 0.15 -17.20
C LEU A 23 12.07 0.62 -18.41
N ASP A 24 11.54 -0.29 -19.22
CA ASP A 24 10.82 0.02 -20.47
C ASP A 24 9.28 0.01 -20.31
N LEU A 25 8.80 -0.12 -19.06
CA LEU A 25 7.37 -0.26 -18.70
C LEU A 25 6.65 1.09 -18.49
N SER A 26 7.00 2.12 -19.25
CA SER A 26 6.36 3.45 -19.14
C SER A 26 4.96 3.52 -19.77
N SER A 27 4.73 2.79 -20.87
CA SER A 27 3.43 2.83 -21.56
C SER A 27 2.38 1.95 -20.87
N ARG A 28 1.15 2.47 -20.75
CA ARG A 28 -0.04 1.76 -20.28
C ARG A 28 -0.24 0.41 -20.98
N GLU A 29 -0.09 0.37 -22.30
CA GLU A 29 -0.31 -0.85 -23.09
C GLU A 29 0.70 -1.93 -22.71
N LYS A 30 1.98 -1.55 -22.64
CA LYS A 30 3.06 -2.44 -22.21
C LYS A 30 2.85 -2.94 -20.78
N GLN A 31 2.37 -2.09 -19.87
CA GLN A 31 2.05 -2.51 -18.50
C GLN A 31 0.92 -3.55 -18.46
N ILE A 32 -0.14 -3.37 -19.26
CA ILE A 32 -1.26 -4.32 -19.34
C ILE A 32 -0.80 -5.65 -19.95
N GLU A 33 -0.06 -5.61 -21.05
CA GLU A 33 0.51 -6.80 -21.69
C GLU A 33 1.42 -7.56 -20.72
N GLN A 34 2.29 -6.85 -20.01
CA GLN A 34 3.16 -7.41 -18.99
C GLN A 34 2.35 -8.10 -17.87
N ILE A 35 1.27 -7.47 -17.37
CA ILE A 35 0.42 -8.08 -16.34
C ILE A 35 -0.17 -9.41 -16.83
N VAL A 36 -0.64 -9.47 -18.08
CA VAL A 36 -1.21 -10.70 -18.65
C VAL A 36 -0.15 -11.79 -18.78
N LEU A 37 1.04 -11.45 -19.30
CA LEU A 37 2.17 -12.38 -19.42
C LEU A 37 2.61 -12.90 -18.05
N MET A 38 2.70 -12.02 -17.04
CA MET A 38 3.07 -12.39 -15.68
C MET A 38 2.05 -13.31 -15.02
N LYS A 39 0.74 -13.09 -15.23
CA LYS A 39 -0.30 -14.02 -14.75
C LYS A 39 -0.17 -15.41 -15.37
N SER A 40 0.17 -15.47 -16.66
CA SER A 40 0.46 -16.75 -17.34
C SER A 40 1.69 -17.44 -16.74
N ILE A 41 2.76 -16.70 -16.45
CA ILE A 41 3.97 -17.24 -15.80
C ILE A 41 3.65 -17.79 -14.41
N VAL A 42 2.87 -17.07 -13.59
CA VAL A 42 2.42 -17.55 -12.27
C VAL A 42 1.65 -18.85 -12.39
N HIS A 43 0.75 -18.96 -13.38
CA HIS A 43 0.01 -20.20 -13.62
C HIS A 43 0.95 -21.36 -13.96
N GLN A 44 1.90 -21.16 -14.87
CA GLN A 44 2.85 -22.20 -15.26
C GLN A 44 3.81 -22.60 -14.12
N LEU A 45 4.22 -21.67 -13.27
CA LEU A 45 5.01 -21.97 -12.07
C LEU A 45 4.23 -22.91 -11.14
N LYS A 46 2.94 -22.62 -10.93
CA LYS A 46 2.03 -23.45 -10.13
C LYS A 46 1.86 -24.84 -10.78
N GLU A 47 1.65 -24.92 -12.09
CA GLU A 47 1.50 -26.20 -12.80
C GLU A 47 2.76 -27.06 -12.74
N LYS A 48 3.94 -26.48 -12.97
CA LYS A 48 5.22 -27.20 -12.87
C LYS A 48 5.44 -27.75 -11.47
N PHE A 49 5.24 -26.94 -10.43
CA PHE A 49 5.36 -27.42 -9.06
C PHE A 49 4.34 -28.52 -8.75
N ASN A 50 3.08 -28.34 -9.18
CA ASN A 50 2.04 -29.35 -9.00
C ASN A 50 2.40 -30.69 -9.69
N SER A 51 3.06 -30.66 -10.84
CA SER A 51 3.56 -31.88 -11.50
C SER A 51 4.64 -32.57 -10.66
N ILE A 52 5.60 -31.83 -10.11
CA ILE A 52 6.65 -32.37 -9.24
C ILE A 52 6.04 -32.96 -7.96
N TRP A 53 5.09 -32.25 -7.35
CA TRP A 53 4.36 -32.71 -6.17
C TRP A 53 3.61 -34.02 -6.45
N LYS A 54 2.89 -34.12 -7.57
CA LYS A 54 2.18 -35.35 -7.98
C LYS A 54 3.13 -36.54 -8.14
N GLN A 55 4.32 -36.33 -8.71
CA GLN A 55 5.33 -37.38 -8.84
C GLN A 55 5.81 -37.87 -7.47
N LEU A 56 6.09 -36.95 -6.54
CA LEU A 56 6.54 -37.32 -5.19
C LEU A 56 5.43 -37.98 -4.37
N TYR A 57 4.19 -37.54 -4.54
CA TYR A 57 3.01 -38.18 -3.94
C TYR A 57 2.87 -39.63 -4.41
N GLY A 58 2.96 -39.88 -5.71
CA GLY A 58 2.94 -41.24 -6.26
C GLY A 58 4.13 -42.10 -5.78
N ARG A 59 5.31 -41.49 -5.62
CA ARG A 59 6.48 -42.18 -5.05
C ARG A 59 6.26 -42.56 -3.58
N LYS A 60 5.63 -41.68 -2.78
CA LYS A 60 5.24 -41.97 -1.40
C LYS A 60 4.29 -43.16 -1.33
N GLU A 61 3.30 -43.23 -2.22
CA GLU A 61 2.36 -44.35 -2.29
C GLU A 61 3.08 -45.68 -2.58
N GLN A 62 4.02 -45.69 -3.53
CA GLN A 62 4.85 -46.87 -3.84
C GLN A 62 5.73 -47.28 -2.65
N ASP A 63 6.38 -46.32 -1.99
CA ASP A 63 7.25 -46.60 -0.84
C ASP A 63 6.44 -47.08 0.37
N LEU A 64 5.22 -46.56 0.59
CA LEU A 64 4.29 -47.07 1.60
C LEU A 64 3.82 -48.49 1.28
N ALA A 65 3.49 -48.80 0.02
CA ALA A 65 3.14 -50.16 -0.39
C ALA A 65 4.29 -51.14 -0.11
N ARG A 66 5.52 -50.75 -0.45
CA ARG A 66 6.74 -51.50 -0.16
C ARG A 66 7.03 -51.67 1.33
N ILE A 67 6.71 -50.68 2.15
CA ILE A 67 6.82 -50.78 3.62
C ILE A 67 5.76 -51.75 4.14
N ARG A 68 4.51 -51.67 3.65
CA ARG A 68 3.43 -52.59 4.05
C ARG A 68 3.75 -54.04 3.72
N GLU A 69 4.25 -54.34 2.52
CA GLU A 69 4.69 -55.68 2.14
C GLU A 69 5.79 -56.22 3.08
N ARG A 70 6.75 -55.37 3.45
CA ARG A 70 7.81 -55.72 4.41
C ARG A 70 7.28 -55.87 5.84
N GLN A 71 6.33 -55.03 6.26
CA GLN A 71 5.65 -55.15 7.55
C GLN A 71 4.84 -56.45 7.66
N MET A 72 4.16 -56.87 6.58
CA MET A 72 3.46 -58.17 6.54
C MET A 72 4.44 -59.34 6.67
N LYS A 73 5.61 -59.27 6.01
CA LYS A 73 6.68 -60.27 6.18
C LYS A 73 7.21 -60.31 7.62
N VAL A 74 7.44 -59.15 8.23
CA VAL A 74 7.84 -59.06 9.64
C VAL A 74 6.75 -59.60 10.56
N ALA A 75 5.47 -59.35 10.29
CA ALA A 75 4.35 -59.91 11.05
C ALA A 75 4.33 -61.45 10.98
N SER A 76 4.51 -62.03 9.78
CA SER A 76 4.65 -63.49 9.61
C SER A 76 5.82 -64.05 10.41
N ILE A 77 7.00 -63.40 10.35
CA ILE A 77 8.19 -63.83 11.12
C ILE A 77 7.93 -63.70 12.63
N VAL A 78 7.23 -62.66 13.07
CA VAL A 78 6.87 -62.47 14.47
C VAL A 78 5.87 -63.55 14.92
N ASP A 79 4.92 -63.96 14.08
CA ASP A 79 3.99 -65.04 14.38
C ASP A 79 4.70 -66.40 14.44
N ASP A 80 5.67 -66.65 13.54
CA ASP A 80 6.55 -67.81 13.63
C ASP A 80 7.38 -67.81 14.92
N LEU A 81 7.89 -66.65 15.35
CA LEU A 81 8.62 -66.51 16.62
C LEU A 81 7.72 -66.67 17.85
N LYS A 82 6.47 -66.19 17.84
CA LYS A 82 5.50 -66.39 18.93
C LYS A 82 5.22 -67.88 19.17
N PHE A 83 5.24 -68.70 18.12
CA PHE A 83 5.08 -70.14 18.27
C PHE A 83 6.20 -70.77 19.11
N PHE A 84 7.44 -70.30 18.96
CA PHE A 84 8.60 -70.84 19.70
C PHE A 84 8.72 -70.35 21.14
N TRP A 85 8.10 -69.22 21.49
CA TRP A 85 8.19 -68.61 22.80
C TRP A 85 6.80 -68.49 23.43
N LYS A 86 6.54 -69.28 24.47
CA LYS A 86 5.30 -69.19 25.26
C LYS A 86 5.12 -67.81 25.93
N ASP A 87 6.20 -67.03 26.08
CA ASP A 87 6.20 -65.67 26.65
C ASP A 87 6.24 -64.60 25.54
N GLU A 88 5.11 -63.97 25.23
CA GLU A 88 5.02 -62.88 24.23
C GLU A 88 5.97 -61.70 24.51
N ASN A 89 6.22 -61.41 25.79
CA ASN A 89 7.00 -60.25 26.21
C ASN A 89 8.50 -60.40 25.94
N LYS A 90 9.03 -61.64 25.90
CA LYS A 90 10.44 -61.91 25.56
C LYS A 90 10.69 -61.75 24.06
N VAL A 91 9.77 -62.23 23.21
CA VAL A 91 9.85 -62.06 21.74
C VAL A 91 9.84 -60.57 21.37
N LYS A 92 8.91 -59.82 21.98
CA LYS A 92 8.75 -58.38 21.77
C LYS A 92 10.00 -57.60 22.18
N MET A 93 10.57 -57.88 23.36
CA MET A 93 11.80 -57.26 23.84
C MET A 93 13.05 -57.58 22.99
N MET A 94 13.17 -58.82 22.49
CA MET A 94 14.38 -59.29 21.78
C MET A 94 14.45 -58.82 20.32
N VAL A 95 13.29 -58.76 19.65
CA VAL A 95 13.17 -58.36 18.23
C VAL A 95 13.18 -56.84 18.08
N PHE A 96 12.48 -56.12 18.95
CA PHE A 96 12.24 -54.69 18.80
C PHE A 96 12.98 -53.81 19.82
N GLY A 97 13.69 -54.41 20.79
CA GLY A 97 14.47 -53.70 21.81
C GLY A 97 13.63 -52.93 22.85
N THR A 98 12.30 -53.03 22.80
CA THR A 98 11.37 -52.34 23.70
C THR A 98 10.10 -53.19 23.91
N THR A 99 9.44 -53.07 25.07
CA THR A 99 8.12 -53.67 25.31
C THR A 99 6.99 -53.00 24.51
N ASN A 100 7.26 -51.84 23.90
CA ASN A 100 6.29 -50.99 23.22
C ASN A 100 6.28 -51.26 21.69
N CYS A 101 6.18 -52.55 21.32
CA CYS A 101 6.22 -53.04 19.94
C CYS A 101 5.04 -52.57 19.09
N ASP A 102 3.94 -52.18 19.73
CA ASP A 102 2.71 -51.72 19.08
C ASP A 102 2.95 -50.48 18.19
N LYS A 103 3.94 -49.65 18.51
CA LYS A 103 4.34 -48.48 17.69
C LYS A 103 5.15 -48.86 16.44
N ILE A 104 5.84 -50.00 16.44
CA ILE A 104 6.66 -50.45 15.31
C ILE A 104 5.84 -51.32 14.36
N MET A 105 4.87 -52.08 14.90
CA MET A 105 3.86 -52.82 14.15
C MET A 105 2.67 -51.96 13.70
N GLN A 106 2.58 -50.71 14.15
CA GLN A 106 1.62 -49.75 13.59
C GLN A 106 1.87 -49.62 12.09
N LEU A 107 0.83 -49.92 11.30
CA LEU A 107 0.85 -49.74 9.86
C LEU A 107 1.20 -48.29 9.56
N VAL A 108 2.28 -48.10 8.79
CA VAL A 108 2.63 -46.75 8.33
C VAL A 108 1.59 -46.36 7.30
N GLU A 109 0.71 -45.45 7.68
CA GLU A 109 -0.37 -44.95 6.84
C GLU A 109 -0.20 -43.47 6.53
N PHE A 110 -0.89 -43.02 5.48
CA PHE A 110 -1.04 -41.60 5.23
C PHE A 110 -1.72 -40.95 6.42
N ASN A 111 -1.21 -39.79 6.83
CA ASN A 111 -1.87 -39.00 7.87
C ASN A 111 -3.21 -38.46 7.34
N SER A 112 -4.24 -38.37 8.18
CA SER A 112 -5.57 -37.86 7.78
C SER A 112 -5.52 -36.47 7.13
N LYS A 113 -4.52 -35.64 7.48
CA LYS A 113 -4.30 -34.31 6.89
C LYS A 113 -3.69 -34.33 5.48
N GLU A 114 -3.08 -35.44 5.07
CA GLU A 114 -2.45 -35.58 3.75
C GLU A 114 -3.44 -36.03 2.67
N GLN A 115 -4.65 -36.42 3.08
CA GLN A 115 -5.73 -36.86 2.20
C GLN A 115 -6.98 -36.02 2.46
N PRO A 116 -7.02 -34.76 1.98
CA PRO A 116 -8.15 -33.87 2.22
C PRO A 116 -9.47 -34.42 1.65
N GLU A 117 -9.40 -35.25 0.61
CA GLU A 117 -10.58 -35.92 0.02
C GLU A 117 -11.30 -36.84 1.00
N LYS A 118 -10.58 -37.44 1.97
CA LYS A 118 -11.19 -38.28 3.02
C LYS A 118 -12.02 -37.48 4.02
N LEU A 119 -11.82 -36.16 4.13
CA LEU A 119 -12.64 -35.30 5.00
C LEU A 119 -14.07 -35.13 4.47
N LEU A 120 -14.27 -35.33 3.16
CA LEU A 120 -15.58 -35.22 2.52
C LEU A 120 -16.33 -36.57 2.48
N GLN A 121 -15.66 -37.67 2.87
CA GLN A 121 -16.23 -39.00 2.90
C GLN A 121 -16.64 -39.34 4.32
N VAL A 122 -17.94 -39.42 4.57
CA VAL A 122 -18.48 -39.88 5.86
C VAL A 122 -18.35 -41.40 5.92
N LYS A 123 -17.62 -41.91 6.91
CA LYS A 123 -17.57 -43.36 7.16
C LYS A 123 -18.80 -43.79 7.95
N ASP A 124 -19.26 -45.02 7.72
CA ASP A 124 -20.40 -45.60 8.48
C ASP A 124 -20.13 -45.63 10.00
N GLU A 125 -18.86 -45.68 10.40
CA GLU A 125 -18.40 -45.62 11.80
C GLU A 125 -18.64 -44.25 12.46
N GLU A 126 -18.70 -43.17 11.68
CA GLU A 126 -18.96 -41.81 12.18
C GLU A 126 -20.47 -41.56 12.39
N ILE A 127 -21.31 -42.42 11.79
CA ILE A 127 -22.76 -42.39 11.92
C ILE A 127 -23.17 -43.14 13.20
N LYS A 128 -23.32 -42.38 14.30
CA LYS A 128 -23.72 -42.93 15.61
C LYS A 128 -25.15 -43.51 15.64
N VAL A 129 -25.94 -43.22 14.62
CA VAL A 129 -27.33 -43.67 14.50
C VAL A 129 -27.37 -45.00 13.76
N LYS A 130 -27.88 -46.05 14.42
CA LYS A 130 -28.11 -47.33 13.76
C LYS A 130 -29.10 -47.12 12.61
N LYS A 131 -28.70 -47.47 11.38
CA LYS A 131 -29.57 -47.45 10.21
C LYS A 131 -30.86 -48.21 10.52
N TYR A 132 -32.01 -47.54 10.41
CA TYR A 132 -33.31 -48.16 10.66
C TYR A 132 -33.68 -49.06 9.49
N TYR A 133 -33.89 -50.34 9.76
CA TYR A 133 -34.33 -51.34 8.77
C TYR A 133 -35.80 -51.67 9.04
N THR A 134 -36.63 -51.69 8.00
CA THR A 134 -38.00 -52.22 8.08
C THR A 134 -37.97 -53.74 8.33
N ALA A 135 -39.03 -54.28 8.92
CA ALA A 135 -39.10 -55.70 9.29
C ALA A 135 -38.84 -56.65 8.11
N GLU A 136 -39.28 -56.26 6.90
CA GLU A 136 -39.05 -57.00 5.65
C GLU A 136 -37.58 -56.99 5.21
N GLN A 137 -36.91 -55.84 5.30
CA GLN A 137 -35.47 -55.71 5.00
C GLN A 137 -34.60 -56.46 6.02
N LEU A 138 -35.02 -56.50 7.29
CA LEU A 138 -34.34 -57.27 8.33
C LEU A 138 -34.46 -58.78 8.07
N ALA A 139 -35.63 -59.24 7.62
CA ALA A 139 -35.87 -60.63 7.25
C ALA A 139 -35.03 -61.04 6.03
N GLU A 140 -34.94 -60.18 5.01
CA GLU A 140 -34.12 -60.44 3.81
C GLU A 140 -32.62 -60.48 4.13
N MET A 141 -32.12 -59.55 4.96
CA MET A 141 -30.71 -59.55 5.40
C MET A 141 -30.36 -60.77 6.26
N ASN A 142 -31.27 -61.19 7.15
CA ASN A 142 -31.07 -62.40 7.95
C ASN A 142 -31.17 -63.68 7.10
N ALA A 143 -32.03 -63.70 6.07
CA ALA A 143 -32.11 -64.80 5.11
C ALA A 143 -30.81 -64.91 4.31
N LYS A 144 -30.29 -63.79 3.78
CA LYS A 144 -28.99 -63.75 3.08
C LYS A 144 -27.83 -64.18 3.96
N LYS A 145 -27.78 -63.73 5.22
CA LYS A 145 -26.74 -64.19 6.18
C LYS A 145 -26.83 -65.68 6.45
N LYS A 146 -28.03 -66.23 6.64
CA LYS A 146 -28.24 -67.67 6.83
C LYS A 146 -27.85 -68.46 5.59
N GLU A 147 -28.16 -67.95 4.40
CA GLU A 147 -27.81 -68.58 3.14
C GLU A 147 -26.29 -68.55 2.89
N GLU A 148 -25.61 -67.45 3.25
CA GLU A 148 -24.14 -67.38 3.24
C GLU A 148 -23.50 -68.32 4.28
N GLU A 149 -24.06 -68.41 5.49
CA GLU A 149 -23.61 -69.35 6.53
C GLU A 149 -23.83 -70.81 6.10
N GLU A 150 -24.96 -71.12 5.45
CA GLU A 150 -25.23 -72.44 4.88
C GLU A 150 -24.29 -72.74 3.71
N ARG A 151 -23.99 -71.77 2.84
CA ARG A 151 -22.97 -71.92 1.79
C ARG A 151 -21.59 -72.18 2.38
N LEU A 152 -21.18 -71.44 3.41
CA LEU A 152 -19.90 -71.65 4.09
C LEU A 152 -19.83 -73.02 4.76
N ARG A 153 -20.93 -73.45 5.40
CA ARG A 153 -21.04 -74.75 6.05
C ARG A 153 -21.00 -75.90 5.05
N LEU A 154 -21.63 -75.74 3.89
CA LEU A 154 -21.56 -76.69 2.77
C LEU A 154 -20.15 -76.75 2.18
N GLN A 155 -19.47 -75.61 2.00
CA GLN A 155 -18.07 -75.58 1.57
C GLN A 155 -17.12 -76.27 2.56
N ALA A 156 -17.35 -76.10 3.87
CA ALA A 156 -16.57 -76.80 4.90
C ALA A 156 -16.84 -78.33 4.93
N LEU A 157 -18.04 -78.76 4.54
CA LEU A 157 -18.39 -80.18 4.44
C LEU A 157 -17.81 -80.84 3.17
N ASP A 158 -17.57 -80.06 2.12
CA ASP A 158 -17.15 -80.54 0.79
C ASP A 158 -15.62 -80.41 0.55
N ASN A 159 -14.83 -80.66 1.59
CA ASN A 159 -13.37 -80.66 1.54
C ASN A 159 -12.79 -82.07 1.71
N TRP A 160 -13.23 -83.04 0.89
CA TRP A 160 -12.70 -84.41 0.95
C TRP A 160 -11.19 -84.49 0.65
N ARG A 161 -10.66 -83.56 -0.16
CA ARG A 161 -9.22 -83.44 -0.44
C ARG A 161 -8.42 -82.95 0.76
N GLU A 162 -8.88 -81.92 1.45
CA GLU A 162 -8.21 -81.43 2.67
C GLU A 162 -8.36 -82.44 3.80
N ARG A 163 -9.55 -83.05 3.97
CA ARG A 163 -9.74 -84.16 4.93
C ARG A 163 -8.84 -85.34 4.62
N GLY A 164 -8.68 -85.73 3.35
CA GLY A 164 -7.79 -86.83 2.94
C GLY A 164 -6.30 -86.49 3.09
N LEU A 165 -5.90 -85.23 2.89
CA LEU A 165 -4.54 -84.76 3.13
C LEU A 165 -4.24 -84.66 4.64
N GLU A 166 -5.23 -84.31 5.44
CA GLU A 166 -5.18 -84.28 6.89
C GLU A 166 -5.10 -85.69 7.48
N ASP A 167 -5.88 -86.64 6.95
CA ASP A 167 -5.87 -88.06 7.37
C ASP A 167 -4.60 -88.80 6.91
N MET A 168 -4.04 -88.47 5.74
CA MET A 168 -2.89 -89.20 5.17
C MET A 168 -1.53 -88.55 5.43
N MET A 169 -1.44 -87.21 5.59
CA MET A 169 -0.18 -86.49 5.83
C MET A 169 -0.28 -85.32 6.83
N GLY A 170 -1.33 -85.28 7.67
CA GLY A 170 -1.47 -84.24 8.71
C GLY A 170 -1.61 -82.82 8.16
N GLY A 171 -2.06 -82.66 6.90
CA GLY A 171 -2.42 -81.37 6.31
C GLY A 171 -1.27 -80.56 5.69
N VAL A 172 -0.04 -81.09 5.61
CA VAL A 172 1.11 -80.37 5.03
C VAL A 172 1.77 -81.19 3.93
N LEU A 173 1.75 -80.67 2.70
CA LEU A 173 2.24 -81.36 1.50
C LEU A 173 3.78 -81.33 1.36
N GLU A 174 4.43 -80.30 1.91
CA GLU A 174 5.88 -80.19 1.99
C GLU A 174 6.27 -79.75 3.40
N VAL A 175 6.86 -80.67 4.17
CA VAL A 175 7.37 -80.37 5.49
C VAL A 175 8.63 -79.50 5.33
N ARG A 176 8.52 -78.21 5.62
CA ARG A 176 9.70 -77.34 5.74
C ARG A 176 10.44 -77.75 7.01
N ARG A 177 11.79 -77.78 6.99
CA ARG A 177 12.64 -78.01 8.18
C ARG A 177 12.24 -77.14 9.39
N GLU A 178 11.67 -75.97 9.11
CA GLU A 178 11.17 -74.99 10.08
C GLU A 178 9.94 -75.48 10.85
N ASP A 179 9.09 -76.33 10.26
CA ASP A 179 7.90 -76.91 10.89
C ASP A 179 8.20 -78.24 11.61
N GLU A 180 9.32 -78.90 11.28
CA GLU A 180 9.82 -80.03 12.06
C GLU A 180 10.33 -79.54 13.42
N LEU A 181 11.11 -78.45 13.44
CA LEU A 181 11.61 -77.78 14.65
C LEU A 181 10.50 -77.30 15.61
N LYS A 182 9.26 -77.21 15.12
CA LYS A 182 8.06 -76.88 15.90
C LYS A 182 7.49 -78.08 16.66
N LYS A 183 7.83 -79.33 16.28
CA LYS A 183 7.42 -80.55 16.99
C LYS A 183 8.40 -80.85 18.13
N ASP A 184 7.87 -81.05 19.33
CA ASP A 184 8.67 -81.47 20.48
C ASP A 184 9.01 -82.97 20.36
N ILE A 185 10.23 -83.36 20.75
CA ILE A 185 10.63 -84.77 20.78
C ILE A 185 9.76 -85.49 21.82
N THR A 186 9.12 -86.59 21.43
CA THR A 186 8.26 -87.36 22.33
C THR A 186 9.05 -87.90 23.50
N LYS A 187 8.59 -87.63 24.72
CA LYS A 187 9.20 -88.14 25.95
C LYS A 187 9.22 -89.68 25.94
N PRO A 188 10.29 -90.33 26.42
CA PRO A 188 10.34 -91.78 26.54
C PRO A 188 9.21 -92.31 27.43
N VAL A 189 8.68 -93.49 27.09
CA VAL A 189 7.43 -94.05 27.65
C VAL A 189 7.49 -94.22 29.18
N PHE A 190 8.65 -94.53 29.76
CA PHE A 190 8.83 -94.72 31.20
C PHE A 190 8.77 -93.42 32.03
N ILE A 191 9.09 -92.26 31.42
CA ILE A 191 8.95 -90.92 32.03
C ILE A 191 7.49 -90.45 31.99
N GLN A 192 6.75 -90.78 30.92
CA GLN A 192 5.31 -90.46 30.82
C GLN A 192 4.45 -91.23 31.82
N LEU A 193 4.91 -92.39 32.29
CA LEU A 193 4.26 -93.19 33.33
C LEU A 193 4.61 -92.81 34.79
N ASN A 194 5.41 -91.75 35.03
CA ASN A 194 5.82 -91.28 36.37
C ASN A 194 6.48 -92.37 37.25
N LYS A 195 7.38 -93.20 36.68
CA LYS A 195 8.22 -94.11 37.47
C LYS A 195 9.34 -93.33 38.21
N PRO A 196 9.56 -93.56 39.52
CA PRO A 196 10.58 -92.85 40.29
C PRO A 196 12.01 -93.26 39.88
N GLU A 197 12.93 -92.30 39.97
CA GLU A 197 14.34 -92.33 39.51
C GLU A 197 15.20 -93.46 40.11
N ASN A 198 14.69 -94.15 41.13
CA ASN A 198 15.39 -95.18 41.87
C ASN A 198 15.17 -96.62 41.32
N GLU A 199 14.37 -96.78 40.26
CA GLU A 199 14.03 -98.07 39.62
C GLU A 199 14.44 -98.15 38.14
N TRP A 200 15.34 -97.28 37.68
CA TRP A 200 15.77 -97.27 36.29
C TRP A 200 16.79 -98.38 36.01
N THR A 201 16.54 -99.15 34.95
CA THR A 201 17.45 -100.16 34.42
C THR A 201 18.63 -99.47 33.71
N ASP A 202 19.83 -100.05 33.68
CA ASP A 202 21.00 -99.44 33.01
C ASP A 202 20.75 -99.12 31.52
N GLU A 203 19.88 -99.89 30.86
CA GLU A 203 19.42 -99.64 29.48
C GLU A 203 18.46 -98.44 29.38
N GLU A 204 17.58 -98.24 30.36
CA GLU A 204 16.65 -97.09 30.44
C GLU A 204 17.41 -95.78 30.75
N ASN A 205 18.52 -95.87 31.48
CA ASN A 205 19.45 -94.76 31.72
C ASN A 205 20.17 -94.30 30.43
N VAL A 206 20.59 -95.25 29.58
CA VAL A 206 21.20 -94.92 28.29
C VAL A 206 20.17 -94.29 27.35
N GLU A 207 18.94 -94.83 27.29
CA GLU A 207 17.86 -94.28 26.47
C GLU A 207 17.41 -92.89 26.94
N TYR A 208 17.41 -92.64 28.25
CA TYR A 208 17.17 -91.31 28.81
C TYR A 208 18.28 -90.32 28.44
N ASN A 209 19.55 -90.71 28.54
CA ASN A 209 20.68 -89.86 28.18
C ASN A 209 20.71 -89.56 26.67
N GLU A 210 20.37 -90.53 25.81
CA GLU A 210 20.20 -90.29 24.38
C GLU A 210 19.03 -89.36 24.07
N TYR A 211 17.92 -89.47 24.82
CA TYR A 211 16.80 -88.54 24.73
C TYR A 211 17.19 -87.12 25.16
N LEU A 212 17.95 -86.98 26.26
CA LEU A 212 18.45 -85.67 26.73
C LEU A 212 19.39 -85.04 25.71
N GLU A 213 20.30 -85.80 25.11
CA GLU A 213 21.23 -85.29 24.10
C GLU A 213 20.49 -84.90 22.80
N LYS A 214 19.48 -85.67 22.39
CA LYS A 214 18.60 -85.29 21.27
C LYS A 214 17.80 -84.04 21.59
N CYS A 215 17.27 -83.90 22.81
CA CYS A 215 16.62 -82.66 23.26
C CYS A 215 17.57 -81.47 23.21
N ARG A 216 18.82 -81.65 23.68
CA ARG A 216 19.84 -80.60 23.68
C ARG A 216 20.20 -80.13 22.27
N LEU A 217 20.45 -81.06 21.36
CA LEU A 217 20.71 -80.73 19.94
C LEU A 217 19.50 -80.07 19.28
N TRP A 218 18.28 -80.48 19.64
CA TRP A 218 17.03 -79.88 19.13
C TRP A 218 16.83 -78.44 19.62
N GLU A 219 17.14 -78.18 20.89
CA GLU A 219 17.16 -76.82 21.45
C GLU A 219 18.23 -75.96 20.79
N GLU A 220 19.42 -76.50 20.52
CA GLU A 220 20.49 -75.80 19.80
C GLU A 220 20.08 -75.43 18.35
N GLU A 221 19.41 -76.32 17.62
CA GLU A 221 18.89 -76.03 16.29
C GLU A 221 17.71 -75.03 16.31
N ARG A 222 16.81 -75.12 17.30
CA ARG A 222 15.75 -74.13 17.52
C ARG A 222 16.34 -72.75 17.81
N ASP A 223 17.42 -72.68 18.58
CA ASP A 223 18.08 -71.42 18.90
C ASP A 223 18.85 -70.82 17.71
N LYS A 224 19.43 -71.66 16.85
CA LYS A 224 19.99 -71.20 15.56
C LYS A 224 18.90 -70.64 14.65
N HIS A 225 17.75 -71.30 14.55
CA HIS A 225 16.62 -70.85 13.74
C HIS A 225 15.98 -69.56 14.28
N LYS A 226 15.83 -69.43 15.61
CA LYS A 226 15.40 -68.18 16.25
C LYS A 226 16.34 -67.03 15.92
N LYS A 227 17.66 -67.21 16.10
CA LYS A 227 18.65 -66.18 15.78
C LYS A 227 18.63 -65.79 14.30
N PHE A 228 18.35 -66.76 13.41
CA PHE A 228 18.19 -66.49 11.98
C PHE A 228 16.96 -65.62 11.69
N LEU A 229 15.78 -65.99 12.23
CA LEU A 229 14.54 -65.20 12.09
C LEU A 229 14.67 -63.80 12.71
N GLU A 230 15.34 -63.68 13.86
CA GLU A 230 15.63 -62.39 14.50
C GLU A 230 16.55 -61.51 13.64
N ALA A 231 17.61 -62.09 13.06
CA ALA A 231 18.51 -61.37 12.18
C ALA A 231 17.79 -60.90 10.91
N GLU A 232 16.93 -61.74 10.34
CA GLU A 232 16.12 -61.40 9.16
C GLU A 232 15.09 -60.30 9.48
N ALA A 233 14.40 -60.37 10.61
CA ALA A 233 13.50 -59.31 11.06
C ALA A 233 14.23 -57.98 11.26
N LYS A 234 15.39 -57.98 11.93
CA LYS A 234 16.22 -56.78 12.11
C LYS A 234 16.70 -56.20 10.78
N ARG A 235 17.09 -57.06 9.83
CA ARG A 235 17.48 -56.63 8.48
C ARG A 235 16.32 -55.96 7.75
N ILE A 236 15.12 -56.53 7.82
CA ILE A 236 13.92 -55.93 7.19
C ILE A 236 13.57 -54.59 7.86
N LEU A 237 13.62 -54.49 9.19
CA LEU A 237 13.38 -53.24 9.91
C LEU A 237 14.40 -52.14 9.52
N GLN A 238 15.69 -52.48 9.40
CA GLN A 238 16.70 -51.54 8.91
C GLN A 238 16.37 -51.05 7.50
N THR A 239 15.97 -51.96 6.58
CA THR A 239 15.59 -51.53 5.23
C THR A 239 14.36 -50.64 5.20
N ILE A 240 13.41 -50.79 6.13
CA ILE A 240 12.25 -49.89 6.28
C ILE A 240 12.74 -48.50 6.71
N GLU A 241 13.67 -48.43 7.66
CA GLU A 241 14.21 -47.16 8.13
C GLU A 241 15.03 -46.45 7.05
N ASP A 242 15.81 -47.19 6.25
CA ASP A 242 16.54 -46.64 5.11
C ASP A 242 15.58 -46.06 4.05
N ILE A 243 14.43 -46.69 3.81
CA ILE A 243 13.40 -46.19 2.88
C ILE A 243 12.77 -44.90 3.42
N LYS A 244 12.46 -44.85 4.72
CA LYS A 244 11.96 -43.62 5.37
C LYS A 244 12.98 -42.49 5.29
N GLY A 245 14.25 -42.77 5.59
CA GLY A 245 15.34 -41.80 5.50
C GLY A 245 15.48 -41.20 4.11
N LYS A 246 15.55 -42.05 3.08
CA LYS A 246 15.61 -41.61 1.67
C LYS A 246 14.40 -40.80 1.25
N PHE A 247 13.19 -41.16 1.70
CA PHE A 247 11.99 -40.39 1.41
C PHE A 247 12.02 -39.01 2.11
N ASN A 248 12.48 -38.95 3.36
CA ASN A 248 12.60 -37.70 4.10
C ASN A 248 13.60 -36.73 3.45
N GLU A 249 14.72 -37.23 2.94
CA GLU A 249 15.68 -36.44 2.15
C GLU A 249 15.02 -35.85 0.90
N LEU A 250 14.31 -36.68 0.11
CA LEU A 250 13.58 -36.22 -1.07
C LEU A 250 12.48 -35.20 -0.73
N PHE A 251 11.81 -35.37 0.42
CA PHE A 251 10.81 -34.43 0.89
C PHE A 251 11.43 -33.10 1.32
N LEU A 252 12.59 -33.12 1.96
CA LEU A 252 13.33 -31.90 2.31
C LEU A 252 13.79 -31.15 1.05
N ASP A 253 14.26 -31.87 0.04
CA ASP A 253 14.60 -31.28 -1.26
C ASP A 253 13.37 -30.65 -1.94
N LEU A 254 12.23 -31.33 -1.88
CA LEU A 254 10.97 -30.77 -2.39
C LEU A 254 10.53 -29.55 -1.60
N PHE A 255 10.72 -29.53 -0.28
CA PHE A 255 10.42 -28.37 0.55
C PHE A 255 11.29 -27.17 0.18
N ASN A 256 12.59 -27.40 -0.05
CA ASN A 256 13.50 -26.35 -0.53
C ASN A 256 13.08 -25.84 -1.93
N GLN A 257 12.67 -26.74 -2.83
CA GLN A 257 12.10 -26.35 -4.12
C GLN A 257 10.78 -25.57 -3.95
N TRP A 258 9.91 -26.00 -3.05
CA TRP A 258 8.65 -25.30 -2.76
C TRP A 258 8.91 -23.87 -2.29
N ILE A 259 9.89 -23.63 -1.40
CA ILE A 259 10.29 -22.28 -0.99
C ILE A 259 10.71 -21.44 -2.20
N GLN A 260 11.51 -22.01 -3.11
CA GLN A 260 11.96 -21.31 -4.33
C GLN A 260 10.79 -20.96 -5.27
N TYR A 261 9.91 -21.93 -5.54
CA TYR A 261 8.72 -21.71 -6.38
C TYR A 261 7.75 -20.73 -5.73
N HIS A 262 7.51 -20.84 -4.43
CA HIS A 262 6.61 -19.97 -3.68
C HIS A 262 7.15 -18.54 -3.63
N SER A 263 8.45 -18.36 -3.37
CA SER A 263 9.11 -17.05 -3.45
C SER A 263 9.01 -16.44 -4.85
N ALA A 264 9.20 -17.24 -5.90
CA ALA A 264 9.04 -16.79 -7.28
C ALA A 264 7.58 -16.37 -7.59
N ILE A 265 6.59 -17.16 -7.15
CA ILE A 265 5.17 -16.83 -7.31
C ILE A 265 4.83 -15.52 -6.62
N LEU A 266 5.18 -15.38 -5.34
CA LEU A 266 4.92 -14.15 -4.57
C LEU A 266 5.59 -12.93 -5.20
N HIS A 267 6.81 -13.09 -5.74
CA HIS A 267 7.53 -12.02 -6.41
C HIS A 267 6.82 -11.54 -7.69
N GLU A 268 6.31 -12.46 -8.51
CA GLU A 268 5.53 -12.10 -9.71
C GLU A 268 4.16 -11.53 -9.33
N GLU A 269 3.47 -12.10 -8.34
CA GLU A 269 2.19 -11.60 -7.83
C GLU A 269 2.32 -10.17 -7.29
N PHE A 270 3.37 -9.90 -6.50
CA PHE A 270 3.65 -8.55 -6.00
C PHE A 270 3.89 -7.53 -7.13
N LYS A 271 4.63 -7.94 -8.17
CA LYS A 271 4.85 -7.09 -9.35
C LYS A 271 3.56 -6.82 -10.12
N ILE A 272 2.67 -7.81 -10.23
CA ILE A 272 1.34 -7.64 -10.84
C ILE A 272 0.54 -6.59 -10.08
N GLU A 273 0.41 -6.75 -8.76
CA GLU A 273 -0.34 -5.81 -7.91
C GLU A 273 0.23 -4.40 -8.00
N ARG A 274 1.55 -4.26 -8.03
CA ARG A 274 2.22 -2.97 -8.20
C ARG A 274 1.90 -2.31 -9.54
N LEU A 275 1.98 -3.05 -10.65
CA LEU A 275 1.64 -2.52 -11.97
C LEU A 275 0.16 -2.15 -12.05
N GLN A 276 -0.73 -2.95 -11.45
CA GLN A 276 -2.15 -2.63 -11.36
C GLN A 276 -2.41 -1.36 -10.54
N ARG A 277 -1.69 -1.17 -9.42
CA ARG A 277 -1.76 0.06 -8.62
C ARG A 277 -1.32 1.28 -9.42
N ASN A 278 -0.20 1.20 -10.14
CA ASN A 278 0.26 2.30 -10.99
C ASN A 278 -0.79 2.63 -12.06
N LEU A 279 -1.30 1.61 -12.75
CA LEU A 279 -2.31 1.79 -13.78
C LEU A 279 -3.58 2.48 -13.24
N LEU A 280 -4.07 2.05 -12.07
CA LEU A 280 -5.22 2.66 -11.41
C LEU A 280 -4.95 4.13 -11.05
N ASN A 281 -3.78 4.42 -10.49
CA ASN A 281 -3.39 5.79 -10.15
C ASN A 281 -3.32 6.69 -11.39
N LEU A 282 -2.74 6.18 -12.49
CA LEU A 282 -2.65 6.89 -13.76
C LEU A 282 -4.05 7.20 -14.31
N GLU A 283 -4.98 6.25 -14.26
CA GLU A 283 -6.37 6.46 -14.70
C GLU A 283 -7.10 7.49 -13.83
N LEU A 284 -6.91 7.46 -12.51
CA LEU A 284 -7.47 8.46 -11.60
C LEU A 284 -6.94 9.87 -11.89
N VAL A 285 -5.64 10.01 -12.12
CA VAL A 285 -5.02 11.31 -12.44
C VAL A 285 -5.50 11.82 -13.78
N ARG A 286 -5.55 10.97 -14.82
CA ARG A 286 -6.10 11.34 -16.14
C ARG A 286 -7.55 11.79 -16.06
N PHE A 287 -8.37 11.10 -15.28
CA PHE A 287 -9.76 11.51 -15.04
C PHE A 287 -9.84 12.87 -14.33
N LYS A 288 -8.97 13.11 -13.33
CA LYS A 288 -8.86 14.42 -12.67
C LYS A 288 -8.48 15.53 -13.65
N ILE A 289 -7.49 15.29 -14.53
CA ILE A 289 -7.06 16.22 -15.58
C ILE A 289 -8.24 16.55 -16.52
N TYR A 290 -9.01 15.53 -16.94
CA TYR A 290 -10.20 15.72 -17.76
C TYR A 290 -11.23 16.64 -17.08
N LEU A 291 -11.58 16.38 -15.83
CA LEU A 291 -12.52 17.20 -15.07
C LEU A 291 -12.04 18.65 -14.88
N ILE A 292 -10.75 18.85 -14.58
CA ILE A 292 -10.16 20.18 -14.44
C ILE A 292 -10.20 20.92 -15.80
N THR A 293 -9.94 20.21 -16.90
CA THR A 293 -9.99 20.78 -18.25
C THR A 293 -11.39 21.29 -18.60
N ASP A 294 -12.44 20.54 -18.27
CA ASP A 294 -13.84 20.98 -18.44
C ASP A 294 -14.18 22.19 -17.55
N ARG A 295 -13.72 22.21 -16.29
CA ARG A 295 -13.92 23.37 -15.40
C ARG A 295 -13.20 24.62 -15.93
N LYS A 296 -11.98 24.44 -16.44
CA LYS A 296 -11.15 25.49 -17.00
C LYS A 296 -11.77 26.07 -18.29
N SER A 297 -12.34 25.24 -19.16
CA SER A 297 -13.04 25.72 -20.37
C SER A 297 -14.25 26.60 -20.00
N LYS A 298 -15.07 26.16 -19.04
CA LYS A 298 -16.23 26.92 -18.53
C LYS A 298 -15.81 28.21 -17.83
N ALA A 299 -14.73 28.18 -17.04
CA ALA A 299 -14.19 29.38 -16.39
C ALA A 299 -13.66 30.38 -17.43
N ARG A 300 -12.97 29.89 -18.47
CA ARG A 300 -12.46 30.73 -19.57
C ARG A 300 -13.59 31.45 -20.30
N GLU A 301 -14.69 30.77 -20.57
CA GLU A 301 -15.87 31.38 -21.21
C GLU A 301 -16.47 32.50 -20.35
N ARG A 302 -16.55 32.30 -19.02
CA ARG A 302 -17.02 33.34 -18.09
C ARG A 302 -16.10 34.54 -18.05
N VAL A 303 -14.79 34.32 -18.07
CA VAL A 303 -13.78 35.40 -18.12
C VAL A 303 -13.91 36.20 -19.42
N LEU A 304 -14.08 35.53 -20.57
CA LEU A 304 -14.28 36.19 -21.86
C LEU A 304 -15.55 37.06 -21.86
N LYS A 305 -16.69 36.51 -21.44
CA LYS A 305 -17.96 37.25 -21.33
C LYS A 305 -17.85 38.46 -20.39
N ALA A 306 -17.20 38.29 -19.23
CA ALA A 306 -16.98 39.39 -18.29
C ALA A 306 -16.07 40.48 -18.89
N GLY A 307 -15.03 40.10 -19.64
CA GLY A 307 -14.15 41.02 -20.35
C GLY A 307 -14.85 41.81 -21.45
N GLU A 308 -15.76 41.17 -22.20
CA GLU A 308 -16.59 41.83 -23.21
C GLU A 308 -17.52 42.88 -22.58
N ILE A 309 -18.28 42.51 -21.54
CA ILE A 309 -19.16 43.42 -20.80
C ILE A 309 -18.36 44.61 -20.24
N GLN A 310 -17.17 44.36 -19.69
CA GLN A 310 -16.33 45.41 -19.14
C GLN A 310 -15.81 46.36 -20.22
N ARG A 311 -15.50 45.85 -21.42
CA ARG A 311 -15.08 46.67 -22.57
C ARG A 311 -16.22 47.56 -23.07
N GLU A 312 -17.42 47.01 -23.22
CA GLU A 312 -18.60 47.76 -23.64
C GLU A 312 -18.97 48.84 -22.62
N ALA A 313 -18.95 48.51 -21.32
CA ALA A 313 -19.23 49.47 -20.26
C ALA A 313 -18.23 50.64 -20.25
N ARG A 314 -16.93 50.38 -20.50
CA ARG A 314 -15.92 51.44 -20.62
C ARG A 314 -16.17 52.35 -21.81
N GLN A 315 -16.48 51.78 -22.97
CA GLN A 315 -16.81 52.58 -24.16
C GLN A 315 -18.03 53.49 -23.95
N LEU A 316 -19.01 53.03 -23.17
CA LEU A 316 -20.15 53.86 -22.79
C LEU A 316 -19.77 54.95 -21.79
N LEU A 317 -18.95 54.63 -20.78
CA LEU A 317 -18.45 55.61 -19.82
C LEU A 317 -17.69 56.74 -20.53
N ASP A 318 -16.80 56.42 -21.49
CA ASP A 318 -16.01 57.41 -22.23
C ASP A 318 -16.94 58.39 -22.97
N LYS A 319 -18.01 57.91 -23.61
CA LYS A 319 -19.01 58.77 -24.28
C LYS A 319 -19.76 59.68 -23.31
N VAL A 320 -20.22 59.13 -22.18
CA VAL A 320 -20.93 59.93 -21.15
C VAL A 320 -19.99 60.97 -20.52
N GLN A 321 -18.70 60.66 -20.43
CA GLN A 321 -17.70 61.57 -19.92
C GLN A 321 -17.41 62.71 -20.92
N GLU A 322 -17.32 62.40 -22.21
CA GLU A 322 -17.27 63.42 -23.28
C GLU A 322 -18.49 64.36 -23.23
N ASP A 323 -19.70 63.82 -23.11
CA ASP A 323 -20.94 64.60 -23.00
C ASP A 323 -20.96 65.49 -21.74
N TYR A 324 -20.48 64.97 -20.61
CA TYR A 324 -20.33 65.73 -19.38
C TYR A 324 -19.33 66.89 -19.52
N ASP A 325 -18.17 66.64 -20.13
CA ASP A 325 -17.14 67.65 -20.35
C ASP A 325 -17.62 68.76 -21.30
N ILE A 326 -18.43 68.41 -22.31
CA ILE A 326 -19.12 69.36 -23.18
C ILE A 326 -20.06 70.25 -22.36
N LEU A 327 -20.94 69.67 -21.53
CA LEU A 327 -21.87 70.45 -20.70
C LEU A 327 -21.15 71.39 -19.73
N VAL A 328 -20.06 70.92 -19.11
CA VAL A 328 -19.22 71.74 -18.21
C VAL A 328 -18.52 72.87 -18.99
N ALA A 329 -18.08 72.61 -20.23
CA ALA A 329 -17.52 73.64 -21.09
C ALA A 329 -18.56 74.69 -21.48
N GLU A 330 -19.79 74.27 -21.81
CA GLU A 330 -20.92 75.16 -22.10
C GLU A 330 -21.28 76.06 -20.92
N ASP A 331 -21.34 75.53 -19.69
CA ASP A 331 -21.58 76.33 -18.48
C ASP A 331 -20.47 77.37 -18.24
N LYS A 332 -19.20 76.97 -18.39
CA LYS A 332 -18.07 77.91 -18.30
C LYS A 332 -18.11 78.98 -19.39
N LEU A 333 -18.54 78.62 -20.61
CA LEU A 333 -18.72 79.58 -21.71
C LEU A 333 -19.83 80.56 -21.38
N LEU A 334 -20.97 80.11 -20.84
CA LEU A 334 -22.04 80.97 -20.38
C LEU A 334 -21.61 81.90 -19.23
N GLU A 335 -20.74 81.47 -18.32
CA GLU A 335 -20.22 82.41 -17.32
C GLU A 335 -19.32 83.50 -17.92
N LYS A 336 -18.51 83.13 -18.93
CA LYS A 336 -17.62 84.06 -19.62
C LYS A 336 -18.38 85.01 -20.55
N SER A 337 -19.39 84.51 -21.28
CA SER A 337 -20.20 85.31 -22.20
C SER A 337 -21.15 86.25 -21.45
N PHE A 338 -21.53 85.96 -20.20
CA PHE A 338 -22.39 86.84 -19.41
C PHE A 338 -21.89 88.29 -19.37
N LYS A 339 -20.60 88.52 -19.15
CA LYS A 339 -20.03 89.88 -19.15
C LYS A 339 -20.03 90.55 -20.54
N LYS A 340 -19.96 89.74 -21.60
CA LYS A 340 -19.94 90.20 -23.00
C LYS A 340 -21.36 90.48 -23.51
N ASP A 341 -22.31 89.65 -23.12
CA ASP A 341 -23.70 89.77 -23.53
C ASP A 341 -24.33 91.00 -22.86
N PHE A 342 -24.05 91.28 -21.59
CA PHE A 342 -24.59 92.43 -20.85
C PHE A 342 -23.68 93.69 -20.88
N SER A 343 -22.83 93.85 -21.90
CA SER A 343 -21.93 95.02 -22.03
C SER A 343 -22.66 96.35 -22.32
N ASP A 344 -23.95 96.27 -22.66
CA ASP A 344 -24.89 97.35 -22.94
C ASP A 344 -25.42 98.05 -21.67
N VAL A 345 -25.00 97.60 -20.47
CA VAL A 345 -25.55 98.05 -19.17
C VAL A 345 -24.51 98.74 -18.29
N THR A 346 -24.92 99.76 -17.52
CA THR A 346 -24.08 100.50 -16.56
C THR A 346 -23.39 99.56 -15.53
N PRO A 347 -22.11 99.80 -15.16
CA PRO A 347 -21.34 98.91 -14.28
C PRO A 347 -22.01 98.53 -12.93
N HIS A 348 -22.76 99.44 -12.32
CA HIS A 348 -23.51 99.18 -11.08
C HIS A 348 -24.61 98.12 -11.26
N ILE A 349 -25.29 98.15 -12.40
CA ILE A 349 -26.37 97.22 -12.73
C ILE A 349 -25.78 95.86 -13.13
N LEU A 350 -24.63 95.85 -13.82
CA LEU A 350 -23.89 94.62 -14.15
C LEU A 350 -23.43 93.87 -12.89
N ASP A 351 -22.97 94.57 -11.85
CA ASP A 351 -22.59 93.96 -10.57
C ASP A 351 -23.81 93.39 -9.82
N PHE A 352 -24.94 94.12 -9.82
CA PHE A 352 -26.20 93.64 -9.26
C PHE A 352 -26.71 92.38 -9.98
N LEU A 353 -26.70 92.37 -11.32
CA LEU A 353 -27.09 91.21 -12.13
C LEU A 353 -26.14 90.02 -11.92
N SER A 354 -24.83 90.26 -11.79
CA SER A 354 -23.82 89.22 -11.49
C SER A 354 -24.04 88.56 -10.13
N LYS A 355 -24.34 89.35 -9.08
CA LYS A 355 -24.70 88.84 -7.75
C LYS A 355 -26.04 88.10 -7.78
N SER A 356 -26.99 88.61 -8.54
CA SER A 356 -28.32 88.01 -8.70
C SER A 356 -28.29 86.72 -9.53
N LEU A 357 -27.35 86.55 -10.45
CA LEU A 357 -27.12 85.30 -11.20
C LEU A 357 -26.61 84.17 -10.30
N LYS A 358 -25.98 84.50 -9.16
CA LYS A 358 -25.52 83.53 -8.15
C LYS A 358 -26.62 83.12 -7.16
N LYS A 359 -27.74 83.86 -7.08
CA LYS A 359 -28.89 83.47 -6.26
C LYS A 359 -29.54 82.22 -6.89
N ARG A 360 -29.97 81.27 -6.05
CA ARG A 360 -30.63 80.02 -6.46
C ARG A 360 -32.00 79.91 -5.79
N PRO A 361 -32.95 79.19 -6.42
CA PRO A 361 -34.23 78.90 -5.78
C PRO A 361 -34.05 78.12 -4.49
N LYS A 362 -34.55 78.67 -3.37
CA LYS A 362 -34.41 78.05 -2.04
C LYS A 362 -35.19 76.73 -1.90
N ARG A 363 -36.24 76.51 -2.71
CA ARG A 363 -37.18 75.38 -2.58
C ARG A 363 -36.83 74.13 -3.40
N LEU A 364 -35.83 74.16 -4.28
CA LEU A 364 -35.54 73.04 -5.19
C LEU A 364 -34.64 71.93 -4.64
N PHE A 365 -33.90 72.19 -3.55
CA PHE A 365 -32.88 71.24 -3.03
C PHE A 365 -33.31 70.49 -1.75
N GLY A 366 -34.59 70.52 -1.40
CA GLY A 366 -35.14 69.96 -0.17
C GLY A 366 -35.56 68.48 -0.21
N MET A 367 -35.53 67.82 -1.37
CA MET A 367 -35.74 66.36 -1.42
C MET A 367 -34.38 65.66 -1.31
N LYS A 368 -34.07 65.18 -0.10
CA LYS A 368 -33.08 64.12 0.10
C LYS A 368 -33.40 63.00 -0.89
N GLY A 369 -32.40 62.60 -1.66
CA GLY A 369 -32.54 61.58 -2.69
C GLY A 369 -33.25 60.34 -2.16
N ILE A 370 -34.34 59.97 -2.81
CA ILE A 370 -34.78 58.59 -2.83
C ILE A 370 -33.73 57.88 -3.68
N VAL A 371 -32.70 57.36 -3.02
CA VAL A 371 -31.83 56.34 -3.59
C VAL A 371 -32.75 55.15 -3.87
N PRO A 372 -32.91 54.70 -5.13
CA PRO A 372 -33.49 53.40 -5.37
C PRO A 372 -32.56 52.40 -4.68
N LYS A 373 -33.03 51.76 -3.60
CA LYS A 373 -32.34 50.60 -3.05
C LYS A 373 -32.16 49.62 -4.20
N ALA A 374 -30.92 49.44 -4.65
CA ALA A 374 -30.55 48.31 -5.48
C ALA A 374 -31.08 47.06 -4.77
N HIS A 375 -31.94 46.31 -5.45
CA HIS A 375 -32.40 45.01 -4.99
C HIS A 375 -31.21 44.06 -4.89
N THR A 376 -30.52 44.06 -3.75
CA THR A 376 -29.81 42.89 -3.30
C THR A 376 -30.86 41.92 -2.79
N ALA A 377 -31.10 40.86 -3.56
CA ALA A 377 -31.81 39.69 -3.08
C ALA A 377 -31.05 39.12 -1.87
N LYS A 378 -31.51 39.45 -0.67
CA LYS A 378 -31.30 38.66 0.54
C LYS A 378 -32.67 38.44 1.18
N SER A 379 -32.98 37.16 1.30
CA SER A 379 -34.10 36.55 1.99
C SER A 379 -34.31 37.10 3.41
N SER A 380 -35.58 37.44 3.69
CA SER A 380 -36.35 37.21 4.93
C SER A 380 -35.64 37.26 6.29
N GLU A 381 -36.08 38.18 7.18
CA GLU A 381 -36.91 37.84 8.36
C GLU A 381 -37.23 39.08 9.24
N GLN A 382 -38.51 39.17 9.63
CA GLN A 382 -39.09 39.76 10.86
C GLN A 382 -39.21 41.29 11.07
N GLY A 383 -40.48 41.70 11.31
CA GLY A 383 -40.83 42.54 12.46
C GLY A 383 -41.52 43.88 12.17
N GLU A 384 -42.82 43.95 12.46
CA GLU A 384 -43.66 45.13 12.76
C GLU A 384 -42.97 46.06 13.79
N ASP A 385 -43.24 47.36 13.97
CA ASP A 385 -44.53 48.04 14.10
C ASP A 385 -44.31 49.58 14.22
N ASP A 386 -45.41 50.33 14.34
CA ASP A 386 -45.57 51.69 14.87
C ASP A 386 -45.64 52.92 13.92
N THR A 387 -46.89 53.25 13.64
CA THR A 387 -47.45 54.55 13.26
C THR A 387 -47.23 55.65 14.30
N LYS A 388 -47.00 56.90 13.85
CA LYS A 388 -47.56 58.09 14.51
C LYS A 388 -47.69 59.31 13.58
N SER A 389 -48.87 59.90 13.66
CA SER A 389 -49.41 61.08 12.97
C SER A 389 -48.63 62.38 13.20
N VAL A 390 -48.67 63.32 12.24
CA VAL A 390 -49.06 64.72 12.47
C VAL A 390 -49.68 65.30 11.20
N VAL A 391 -50.92 65.78 11.34
CA VAL A 391 -51.70 66.59 10.41
C VAL A 391 -51.18 68.04 10.41
N SER A 392 -51.01 68.67 9.24
CA SER A 392 -51.57 70.01 8.93
C SER A 392 -50.99 70.64 7.65
N VAL A 393 -51.81 71.54 7.09
CA VAL A 393 -51.63 72.39 5.91
C VAL A 393 -51.99 71.71 4.59
N VAL A 394 -53.31 71.57 4.41
CA VAL A 394 -53.99 71.31 3.15
C VAL A 394 -54.33 72.67 2.56
N GLU A 395 -53.57 73.07 1.55
CA GLU A 395 -54.01 73.84 0.38
C GLU A 395 -52.84 73.70 -0.62
N ASP A 396 -53.16 73.27 -1.85
CA ASP A 396 -52.28 72.92 -3.00
C ASP A 396 -51.75 71.46 -3.17
N ARG A 397 -51.93 70.52 -2.23
CA ARG A 397 -51.32 69.16 -2.32
C ARG A 397 -52.00 68.13 -3.23
N ASN A 398 -53.23 68.37 -3.66
CA ASN A 398 -54.08 67.31 -4.22
C ASN A 398 -53.69 66.84 -5.64
N ARG A 399 -52.88 67.61 -6.39
CA ARG A 399 -52.35 67.19 -7.71
C ARG A 399 -51.08 66.37 -7.62
N ASP A 400 -50.19 66.70 -6.68
CA ASP A 400 -48.88 66.04 -6.55
C ASP A 400 -49.02 64.64 -5.92
N GLU A 401 -49.99 64.42 -5.02
CA GLU A 401 -50.32 63.09 -4.46
C GLU A 401 -50.87 62.11 -5.51
N ILE A 402 -51.65 62.60 -6.48
CA ILE A 402 -52.20 61.77 -7.57
C ILE A 402 -51.07 61.33 -8.52
N VAL A 403 -50.09 62.19 -8.79
CA VAL A 403 -48.95 61.83 -9.64
C VAL A 403 -48.01 60.87 -8.92
N LEU A 404 -47.80 61.04 -7.61
CA LEU A 404 -47.02 60.11 -6.78
C LEU A 404 -47.64 58.69 -6.73
N SER A 405 -48.97 58.57 -6.63
CA SER A 405 -49.63 57.24 -6.63
C SER A 405 -49.59 56.55 -8.00
N ILE A 406 -49.57 57.33 -9.09
CA ILE A 406 -49.34 56.81 -10.45
C ILE A 406 -47.88 56.35 -10.60
N MET A 407 -46.91 57.06 -10.00
CA MET A 407 -45.48 56.70 -10.03
C MET A 407 -45.13 55.44 -9.22
N GLU A 408 -45.94 55.04 -8.24
CA GLU A 408 -45.79 53.81 -7.44
C GLU A 408 -46.38 52.55 -8.10
N ASN A 409 -46.99 52.67 -9.28
CA ASN A 409 -47.62 51.55 -9.97
C ASN A 409 -46.58 50.67 -10.72
N PRO A 410 -46.38 49.39 -10.33
CA PRO A 410 -45.37 48.51 -10.91
C PRO A 410 -45.64 48.08 -12.36
N TYR A 411 -46.80 48.44 -12.92
CA TYR A 411 -47.20 48.10 -14.30
C TYR A 411 -47.03 49.26 -15.30
N ILE A 412 -46.52 50.41 -14.86
CA ILE A 412 -46.23 51.54 -15.74
C ILE A 412 -44.79 51.43 -16.24
N ASP A 413 -44.59 51.54 -17.55
CA ASP A 413 -43.28 51.51 -18.18
C ASP A 413 -42.33 52.55 -17.55
N ILE A 414 -41.09 52.14 -17.26
CA ILE A 414 -40.04 52.98 -16.65
C ILE A 414 -39.86 54.26 -17.46
N SER A 415 -40.04 54.20 -18.77
CA SER A 415 -40.00 55.35 -19.68
C SER A 415 -41.09 56.39 -19.36
N VAL A 416 -42.32 55.96 -19.08
CA VAL A 416 -43.48 56.82 -18.79
C VAL A 416 -43.39 57.42 -17.40
N SER A 417 -42.93 56.63 -16.41
CA SER A 417 -42.69 57.12 -15.04
C SER A 417 -41.57 58.18 -15.01
N ASN A 418 -40.47 57.95 -15.73
CA ASN A 418 -39.40 58.94 -15.87
C ASN A 418 -39.88 60.23 -16.55
N LEU A 419 -40.73 60.12 -17.58
CA LEU A 419 -41.28 61.27 -18.28
C LEU A 419 -42.20 62.12 -17.38
N LEU A 420 -43.06 61.47 -16.60
CA LEU A 420 -43.94 62.14 -15.63
C LEU A 420 -43.13 62.82 -14.52
N SER A 421 -42.08 62.17 -14.03
CA SER A 421 -41.15 62.73 -13.03
C SER A 421 -40.39 63.94 -13.57
N GLU A 422 -39.88 63.87 -14.80
CA GLU A 422 -39.20 65.00 -15.44
C GLU A 422 -40.15 66.18 -15.67
N ASN A 423 -41.38 65.93 -16.10
CA ASN A 423 -42.37 66.98 -16.32
C ASN A 423 -42.76 67.67 -15.00
N LEU A 424 -42.94 66.90 -13.93
CA LEU A 424 -43.21 67.44 -12.60
C LEU A 424 -42.04 68.30 -12.08
N ARG A 425 -40.80 67.81 -12.25
CA ARG A 425 -39.59 68.57 -11.89
C ARG A 425 -39.44 69.86 -12.69
N LYS A 426 -39.72 69.83 -14.00
CA LYS A 426 -39.72 71.03 -14.86
C LYS A 426 -40.77 72.04 -14.39
N GLN A 427 -41.96 71.58 -14.03
CA GLN A 427 -43.03 72.44 -13.52
C GLN A 427 -42.67 73.06 -12.15
N GLN A 428 -42.06 72.29 -11.25
CA GLN A 428 -41.59 72.78 -9.95
C GLN A 428 -40.44 73.79 -10.09
N LEU A 429 -39.51 73.54 -11.01
CA LEU A 429 -38.43 74.47 -11.35
C LEU A 429 -38.99 75.79 -11.92
N ASP A 430 -39.94 75.72 -12.84
CA ASP A 430 -40.57 76.91 -13.44
C ASP A 430 -41.35 77.74 -12.43
N SER A 431 -42.06 77.11 -11.49
CA SER A 431 -42.72 77.82 -10.38
C SER A 431 -41.71 78.49 -9.44
N ALA A 432 -40.63 77.79 -9.09
CA ALA A 432 -39.59 78.33 -8.22
C ALA A 432 -38.79 79.48 -8.87
N LEU A 433 -38.59 79.45 -10.19
CA LEU A 433 -37.99 80.54 -10.96
C LEU A 433 -38.91 81.77 -11.01
N LYS A 434 -40.23 81.59 -11.21
CA LYS A 434 -41.21 82.67 -11.17
C LYS A 434 -41.24 83.39 -9.81
N GLU A 435 -41.05 82.67 -8.70
CA GLU A 435 -40.95 83.27 -7.36
C GLU A 435 -39.69 84.14 -7.18
N LEU A 436 -38.54 83.73 -7.73
CA LEU A 436 -37.30 84.52 -7.65
C LEU A 436 -37.28 85.71 -8.59
N ASP A 437 -37.84 85.54 -9.78
CA ASP A 437 -37.81 86.49 -10.87
C ASP A 437 -38.97 87.51 -10.79
N HIS A 438 -39.78 87.43 -9.73
CA HIS A 438 -40.92 88.30 -9.47
C HIS A 438 -40.54 89.79 -9.49
N GLU A 439 -41.38 90.63 -10.10
CA GLU A 439 -41.04 92.03 -10.41
C GLU A 439 -40.70 92.88 -9.19
N ASN A 440 -41.28 92.54 -8.04
CA ASN A 440 -41.01 93.20 -6.77
C ASN A 440 -39.54 93.06 -6.33
N ASN A 441 -38.81 92.01 -6.75
CA ASN A 441 -37.44 91.78 -6.30
C ASN A 441 -36.40 92.70 -6.96
N TYR A 442 -36.69 93.29 -8.13
CA TYR A 442 -35.78 94.24 -8.79
C TYR A 442 -36.25 95.70 -8.69
N LYS A 443 -37.57 95.93 -8.62
CA LYS A 443 -38.16 97.27 -8.46
C LYS A 443 -37.78 97.94 -7.13
N THR A 444 -37.48 97.16 -6.09
CA THR A 444 -37.07 97.66 -4.76
C THR A 444 -35.62 98.15 -4.71
N GLU A 445 -34.71 97.56 -5.50
CA GLU A 445 -33.27 97.89 -5.46
C GLU A 445 -32.81 98.78 -6.63
N LEU A 446 -33.59 98.89 -7.72
CA LEU A 446 -33.20 99.68 -8.89
C LEU A 446 -34.42 100.21 -9.68
N SER A 447 -34.79 101.48 -9.47
CA SER A 447 -36.00 102.08 -10.07
C SER A 447 -35.90 102.45 -11.57
N SER A 448 -34.74 102.26 -12.22
CA SER A 448 -34.46 102.71 -13.60
C SER A 448 -34.17 101.58 -14.62
N MET A 449 -34.55 100.35 -14.32
CA MET A 449 -34.24 99.18 -15.17
C MET A 449 -35.32 98.91 -16.24
N ASP A 450 -34.91 98.63 -17.48
CA ASP A 450 -35.81 98.26 -18.58
C ASP A 450 -36.41 96.84 -18.36
N PRO A 451 -37.74 96.65 -18.38
CA PRO A 451 -38.39 95.34 -18.30
C PRO A 451 -37.89 94.32 -19.34
N LYS A 452 -37.44 94.77 -20.53
CA LYS A 452 -36.87 93.88 -21.55
C LYS A 452 -35.51 93.31 -21.13
N LEU A 453 -34.69 94.12 -20.46
CA LEU A 453 -33.39 93.70 -19.93
C LEU A 453 -33.55 92.66 -18.81
N TRP A 454 -34.56 92.84 -17.95
CA TRP A 454 -34.89 91.88 -16.89
C TRP A 454 -35.36 90.54 -17.45
N SER A 455 -36.27 90.54 -18.45
CA SER A 455 -36.70 89.29 -19.10
C SER A 455 -35.53 88.52 -19.71
N ARG A 456 -34.65 89.20 -20.43
CA ARG A 456 -33.44 88.61 -21.01
C ARG A 456 -32.51 88.00 -19.96
N PHE A 457 -32.39 88.65 -18.79
CA PHE A 457 -31.63 88.12 -17.67
C PHE A 457 -32.28 86.91 -16.99
N CYS A 458 -33.61 86.92 -16.82
CA CYS A 458 -34.35 85.77 -16.28
C CYS A 458 -34.23 84.55 -17.20
N GLU A 459 -34.30 84.74 -18.53
CA GLU A 459 -34.02 83.68 -19.50
C GLU A 459 -32.58 83.16 -19.39
N TYR A 460 -31.61 84.05 -19.23
CA TYR A 460 -30.20 83.67 -19.03
C TYR A 460 -30.00 82.85 -17.74
N ARG A 461 -30.61 83.29 -16.64
CA ARG A 461 -30.60 82.60 -15.35
C ARG A 461 -31.26 81.23 -15.45
N LYS A 462 -32.42 81.13 -16.12
CA LYS A 462 -33.13 79.87 -16.36
C LYS A 462 -32.26 78.90 -17.14
N ARG A 463 -31.64 79.36 -18.24
CA ARG A 463 -30.71 78.56 -19.05
C ARG A 463 -29.52 78.05 -18.24
N LYS A 464 -28.92 78.91 -17.40
CA LYS A 464 -27.81 78.51 -16.52
C LYS A 464 -28.23 77.47 -15.48
N ILE A 465 -29.37 77.67 -14.81
CA ILE A 465 -29.86 76.73 -13.79
C ILE A 465 -30.22 75.37 -14.40
N LEU A 466 -30.77 75.34 -15.63
CA LEU A 466 -31.03 74.10 -16.35
C LEU A 466 -29.74 73.36 -16.69
N LEU A 467 -28.72 74.04 -17.21
CA LEU A 467 -27.42 73.44 -17.49
C LEU A 467 -26.72 72.93 -16.22
N GLU A 468 -26.76 73.67 -15.11
CA GLU A 468 -26.25 73.18 -13.82
C GLU A 468 -27.00 71.93 -13.33
N ALA A 469 -28.30 71.81 -13.61
CA ALA A 469 -29.09 70.63 -13.27
C ALA A 469 -28.73 69.43 -14.17
N ASP A 470 -28.54 69.66 -15.47
CA ASP A 470 -28.11 68.64 -16.43
C ASP A 470 -26.70 68.14 -16.12
N ILE A 471 -25.76 69.02 -15.77
CA ILE A 471 -24.41 68.67 -15.29
C ILE A 471 -24.51 67.78 -14.04
N LYS A 472 -25.38 68.12 -13.08
CA LYS A 472 -25.57 67.30 -11.86
C LYS A 472 -26.17 65.93 -12.16
N LYS A 473 -27.13 65.85 -13.09
CA LYS A 473 -27.73 64.58 -13.53
C LYS A 473 -26.68 63.72 -14.21
N MET A 474 -25.90 64.30 -15.12
CA MET A 474 -24.84 63.60 -15.84
C MET A 474 -23.70 63.15 -14.91
N ALA A 475 -23.34 63.97 -13.92
CA ALA A 475 -22.37 63.62 -12.89
C ALA A 475 -22.83 62.41 -12.04
N LEU A 476 -24.12 62.34 -11.72
CA LEU A 476 -24.69 61.19 -11.01
C LEU A 476 -24.62 59.92 -11.87
N THR A 477 -25.00 59.99 -13.15
CA THR A 477 -24.92 58.85 -14.07
C THR A 477 -23.48 58.38 -14.28
N LEU A 478 -22.51 59.31 -14.35
CA LEU A 478 -21.08 58.98 -14.40
C LEU A 478 -20.63 58.25 -13.13
N ALA A 479 -21.06 58.70 -11.95
CA ALA A 479 -20.73 58.05 -10.70
C ALA A 479 -21.29 56.61 -10.63
N GLU A 480 -22.52 56.40 -11.10
CA GLU A 480 -23.15 55.08 -11.20
C GLU A 480 -22.42 54.16 -12.18
N MET A 481 -22.09 54.65 -13.37
CA MET A 481 -21.33 53.89 -14.38
C MET A 481 -19.92 53.54 -13.89
N GLN A 482 -19.24 54.48 -13.22
CA GLN A 482 -17.93 54.24 -12.63
C GLN A 482 -17.99 53.17 -11.54
N SER A 483 -19.03 53.19 -10.70
CA SER A 483 -19.28 52.16 -9.68
C SER A 483 -19.51 50.79 -10.32
N PHE A 484 -20.32 50.72 -11.38
CA PHE A 484 -20.56 49.48 -12.13
C PHE A 484 -19.27 48.92 -12.74
N ILE A 485 -18.45 49.75 -13.38
CA ILE A 485 -17.17 49.32 -13.96
C ILE A 485 -16.22 48.82 -12.86
N ASN A 486 -16.16 49.49 -11.71
CA ASN A 486 -15.35 49.03 -10.58
C ASN A 486 -15.81 47.63 -10.11
N GLN A 487 -17.12 47.42 -9.98
CA GLN A 487 -17.69 46.11 -9.61
C GLN A 487 -17.36 45.03 -10.65
N GLN A 488 -17.50 45.32 -11.95
CA GLN A 488 -17.14 44.36 -13.00
C GLN A 488 -15.64 44.07 -13.05
N THR A 489 -14.82 45.07 -12.76
CA THR A 489 -13.36 44.90 -12.64
C THR A 489 -13.01 43.96 -11.50
N GLU A 490 -13.68 44.09 -10.35
CA GLU A 490 -13.50 43.18 -9.23
C GLU A 490 -14.00 41.76 -9.52
N ASN A 491 -15.16 41.62 -10.18
CA ASN A 491 -15.67 40.34 -10.64
C ASN A 491 -14.71 39.66 -11.62
N GLY A 492 -14.15 40.41 -12.58
CA GLY A 492 -13.13 39.94 -13.50
C GLY A 492 -11.86 39.47 -12.78
N ARG A 493 -11.40 40.21 -11.76
CA ARG A 493 -10.28 39.78 -10.90
C ARG A 493 -10.58 38.47 -10.17
N LYS A 494 -11.78 38.30 -9.61
CA LYS A 494 -12.20 37.07 -8.93
C LYS A 494 -12.23 35.88 -9.91
N LEU A 495 -12.80 36.06 -11.09
CA LEU A 495 -12.83 35.03 -12.13
C LEU A 495 -11.42 34.66 -12.62
N ASN A 496 -10.55 35.65 -12.82
CA ASN A 496 -9.15 35.41 -13.15
C ASN A 496 -8.39 34.68 -12.02
N GLY A 497 -8.69 34.98 -10.76
CA GLY A 497 -8.14 34.25 -9.60
C GLY A 497 -8.57 32.78 -9.56
N VAL A 498 -9.82 32.48 -9.93
CA VAL A 498 -10.29 31.09 -10.09
C VAL A 498 -9.55 30.41 -11.25
N MET A 499 -9.36 31.12 -12.37
CA MET A 499 -8.64 30.60 -13.53
C MET A 499 -7.18 30.25 -13.19
N THR A 500 -6.46 31.13 -12.48
CA THR A 500 -5.09 30.87 -12.05
C THR A 500 -5.00 29.72 -11.05
N SER A 501 -5.98 29.56 -10.16
CA SER A 501 -6.07 28.40 -9.27
C SER A 501 -6.27 27.10 -10.05
N LEU A 502 -7.19 27.09 -11.02
CA LEU A 502 -7.43 25.92 -11.88
C LEU A 502 -6.21 25.58 -12.75
N ASP A 503 -5.49 26.60 -13.24
CA ASP A 503 -4.23 26.42 -13.97
C ASP A 503 -3.17 25.76 -13.10
N LYS A 504 -3.07 26.17 -11.84
CA LYS A 504 -2.16 25.55 -10.87
C LYS A 504 -2.53 24.09 -10.61
N GLU A 505 -3.79 23.81 -10.31
CA GLU A 505 -4.30 22.44 -10.10
C GLU A 505 -4.09 21.55 -11.32
N PHE A 506 -4.24 22.11 -12.54
CA PHE A 506 -3.99 21.39 -13.79
C PHE A 506 -2.51 21.02 -13.94
N ASN A 507 -1.61 21.97 -13.70
CA ASN A 507 -0.17 21.72 -13.79
C ASN A 507 0.29 20.71 -12.74
N GLU A 508 -0.18 20.81 -11.49
CA GLU A 508 0.11 19.85 -10.42
C GLU A 508 -0.38 18.43 -10.78
N ALA A 509 -1.57 18.32 -11.38
CA ALA A 509 -2.10 17.03 -11.84
C ALA A 509 -1.30 16.47 -13.02
N ARG A 510 -0.84 17.32 -13.93
CA ARG A 510 -0.02 16.92 -15.08
C ARG A 510 1.38 16.47 -14.68
N GLU A 511 2.02 17.18 -13.75
CA GLU A 511 3.29 16.73 -13.17
C GLU A 511 3.13 15.38 -12.44
N MET A 512 1.97 15.13 -11.83
CA MET A 512 1.69 13.83 -11.22
C MET A 512 1.53 12.72 -12.27
N GLU A 513 0.88 13.01 -13.42
CA GLU A 513 0.82 12.09 -14.56
C GLU A 513 2.22 11.77 -15.08
N ASP A 514 3.02 12.80 -15.35
CA ASP A 514 4.40 12.65 -15.83
C ASP A 514 5.26 11.84 -14.85
N ARG A 515 5.12 12.07 -13.53
CA ARG A 515 5.79 11.27 -12.49
C ARG A 515 5.38 9.81 -12.57
N LEU A 516 4.09 9.48 -12.67
CA LEU A 516 3.64 8.08 -12.72
C LEU A 516 4.11 7.34 -14.00
N GLU A 517 4.34 8.06 -15.10
CA GLU A 517 4.85 7.50 -16.35
C GLU A 517 6.38 7.36 -16.39
N THR A 518 7.12 8.25 -15.72
CA THR A 518 8.59 8.33 -15.77
C THR A 518 9.29 7.79 -14.52
N ASP A 519 8.71 7.96 -13.34
CA ASP A 519 9.21 7.47 -12.06
C ASP A 519 8.75 6.03 -11.84
N LEU A 520 9.46 5.11 -12.50
CA LEU A 520 9.14 3.68 -12.43
C LEU A 520 9.72 3.08 -11.15
N GLU A 521 8.84 2.54 -10.31
CA GLU A 521 9.26 1.74 -9.16
C GLU A 521 9.97 0.45 -9.64
N LEU A 522 11.21 0.22 -9.19
CA LEU A 522 12.01 -0.96 -9.57
C LEU A 522 12.01 -2.00 -8.45
N HIS A 523 11.84 -3.27 -8.82
CA HIS A 523 11.97 -4.37 -7.86
C HIS A 523 13.32 -5.06 -8.08
N ILE A 524 14.18 -4.96 -7.06
CA ILE A 524 15.51 -5.53 -7.06
C ILE A 524 15.60 -6.61 -6.00
N LEU A 525 16.07 -7.80 -6.40
CA LEU A 525 16.35 -8.89 -5.48
C LEU A 525 17.81 -8.79 -5.00
N VAL A 526 18.01 -8.59 -3.71
CA VAL A 526 19.34 -8.43 -3.10
C VAL A 526 19.57 -9.54 -2.08
N LYS A 527 20.78 -10.12 -2.06
CA LYS A 527 21.16 -11.13 -1.05
C LYS A 527 21.38 -10.47 0.32
N GLN A 528 21.02 -11.18 1.38
CA GLN A 528 21.32 -10.76 2.75
C GLN A 528 22.83 -10.50 2.92
N GLY A 529 23.20 -9.33 3.45
CA GLY A 529 24.58 -8.87 3.59
C GLY A 529 25.04 -7.87 2.51
N LEU A 530 24.30 -7.70 1.42
CA LEU A 530 24.49 -6.61 0.46
C LEU A 530 23.54 -5.43 0.71
N LEU A 531 22.59 -5.61 1.62
CA LEU A 531 21.72 -4.56 2.12
C LEU A 531 22.26 -4.14 3.50
N GLU A 532 22.73 -2.90 3.60
CA GLU A 532 23.23 -2.30 4.85
C GLU A 532 22.11 -1.63 5.66
N VAL A 533 20.91 -1.51 5.07
CA VAL A 533 19.71 -1.01 5.76
C VAL A 533 19.18 -2.11 6.67
N ASP A 534 19.03 -1.83 7.97
CA ASP A 534 18.53 -2.81 8.92
C ASP A 534 17.05 -3.14 8.63
N PRO A 535 16.71 -4.39 8.28
CA PRO A 535 15.32 -4.78 8.02
C PRO A 535 14.42 -4.70 9.27
N ARG A 536 14.99 -4.51 10.47
CA ARG A 536 14.26 -4.51 11.75
C ARG A 536 13.76 -3.13 12.18
N THR A 537 14.23 -2.05 11.56
CA THR A 537 13.72 -0.70 11.82
C THR A 537 12.36 -0.43 11.15
N PHE A 538 11.83 -1.40 10.41
CA PHE A 538 10.56 -1.29 9.72
C PHE A 538 9.45 -1.92 10.56
N ASP A 539 8.61 -1.08 11.17
CA ASP A 539 7.35 -1.51 11.83
C ASP A 539 6.31 -2.05 10.83
N SER A 540 6.56 -1.88 9.52
CA SER A 540 5.71 -2.32 8.42
C SER A 540 6.33 -3.51 7.67
N CYS A 541 5.46 -4.40 7.14
CA CYS A 541 5.87 -5.55 6.32
C CYS A 541 6.59 -5.16 5.02
N ILE A 542 6.57 -3.87 4.66
CA ILE A 542 7.28 -3.31 3.51
C ILE A 542 8.29 -2.29 4.04
N PRO A 543 9.60 -2.53 3.88
CA PRO A 543 10.62 -1.60 4.35
C PRO A 543 10.58 -0.30 3.53
N GLU A 544 10.35 0.84 4.18
CA GLU A 544 10.44 2.18 3.59
C GLU A 544 11.90 2.53 3.30
N CYS A 545 12.36 2.18 2.10
CA CYS A 545 13.74 2.42 1.66
C CYS A 545 13.97 3.84 1.08
N ASP A 546 13.16 4.83 1.45
CA ASP A 546 13.19 6.19 0.87
C ASP A 546 14.53 6.92 1.08
N GLY A 547 15.34 6.48 2.05
CA GLY A 547 16.71 6.96 2.28
C GLY A 547 17.83 6.05 1.75
N ALA A 548 17.49 4.95 1.08
CA ALA A 548 18.46 3.98 0.61
C ALA A 548 19.06 4.41 -0.74
N VAL A 549 20.39 4.34 -0.85
CA VAL A 549 21.11 4.68 -2.08
C VAL A 549 21.66 3.42 -2.72
N LEU A 550 21.42 3.26 -4.02
CA LEU A 550 22.03 2.21 -4.83
C LEU A 550 23.45 2.60 -5.22
N VAL A 551 24.43 1.92 -4.64
CA VAL A 551 25.86 2.12 -4.94
C VAL A 551 26.37 1.00 -5.84
N LYS A 552 27.18 1.35 -6.82
CA LYS A 552 27.79 0.38 -7.73
C LYS A 552 28.84 -0.44 -6.97
N ARG A 553 28.66 -1.75 -6.92
CA ARG A 553 29.56 -2.69 -6.22
C ARG A 553 31.04 -2.50 -6.60
N THR A 554 31.35 -2.26 -7.87
CA THR A 554 32.74 -2.09 -8.32
C THR A 554 33.45 -0.95 -7.61
N GLU A 555 32.75 0.15 -7.33
CA GLU A 555 33.35 1.30 -6.65
C GLU A 555 33.73 0.97 -5.21
N ILE A 556 32.90 0.17 -4.52
CA ILE A 556 33.18 -0.32 -3.17
C ILE A 556 34.36 -1.30 -3.19
N GLU A 557 34.39 -2.21 -4.17
CA GLU A 557 35.48 -3.18 -4.32
C GLU A 557 36.81 -2.50 -4.64
N ASP A 558 36.80 -1.49 -5.52
CA ASP A 558 37.98 -0.70 -5.88
C ASP A 558 38.50 0.08 -4.66
N LEU A 559 37.60 0.69 -3.88
CA LEU A 559 37.96 1.36 -2.64
C LEU A 559 38.53 0.39 -1.60
N ASN A 560 37.91 -0.77 -1.42
CA ASN A 560 38.40 -1.79 -0.49
C ASN A 560 39.79 -2.32 -0.91
N ALA A 561 40.02 -2.55 -2.20
CA ALA A 561 41.33 -2.92 -2.72
C ALA A 561 42.36 -1.83 -2.40
N LYS A 562 42.00 -0.55 -2.56
CA LYS A 562 42.90 0.56 -2.22
C LYS A 562 43.18 0.66 -0.73
N ILE A 563 42.19 0.41 0.12
CA ILE A 563 42.35 0.38 1.59
C ILE A 563 43.34 -0.72 1.99
N ILE A 564 43.24 -1.90 1.39
CA ILE A 564 44.17 -3.02 1.64
C ILE A 564 45.59 -2.62 1.24
N GLU A 565 45.77 -2.05 0.04
CA GLU A 565 47.08 -1.60 -0.44
C GLU A 565 47.72 -0.57 0.52
N LEU A 566 46.94 0.43 0.97
CA LEU A 566 47.42 1.41 1.94
C LEU A 566 47.71 0.78 3.32
N GLY A 567 46.93 -0.23 3.71
CA GLY A 567 47.16 -1.03 4.91
C GLY A 567 48.49 -1.76 4.86
N ASP A 568 48.82 -2.40 3.73
CA ASP A 568 50.08 -3.11 3.52
C ASP A 568 51.28 -2.15 3.57
N VAL A 569 51.16 -0.98 2.94
CA VAL A 569 52.20 0.07 3.03
C VAL A 569 52.42 0.49 4.48
N LYS A 570 51.35 0.69 5.25
CA LYS A 570 51.45 1.02 6.68
C LYS A 570 52.11 -0.10 7.48
N LEU A 571 51.78 -1.36 7.20
CA LEU A 571 52.39 -2.52 7.86
C LEU A 571 53.89 -2.64 7.53
N ASP A 572 54.29 -2.38 6.30
CA ASP A 572 55.71 -2.35 5.90
C ASP A 572 56.47 -1.24 6.64
N HIS A 573 55.90 -0.04 6.73
CA HIS A 573 56.48 1.04 7.53
C HIS A 573 56.60 0.68 9.02
N LEU A 574 55.58 0.04 9.60
CA LEU A 574 55.60 -0.42 10.98
C LEU A 574 56.65 -1.52 11.20
N SER A 575 56.82 -2.42 10.23
CA SER A 575 57.84 -3.47 10.25
C SER A 575 59.24 -2.87 10.21
N LYS A 576 59.50 -1.94 9.27
CA LYS A 576 60.77 -1.20 9.19
C LYS A 576 61.07 -0.44 10.48
N LYS A 577 60.08 0.23 11.07
CA LYS A 577 60.24 0.92 12.36
C LYS A 577 60.60 -0.06 13.48
N LYS A 578 59.94 -1.22 13.53
CA LYS A 578 60.24 -2.29 14.50
C LYS A 578 61.68 -2.79 14.36
N GLU A 579 62.16 -3.01 13.13
CA GLU A 579 63.54 -3.43 12.86
C GLU A 579 64.57 -2.36 13.24
N LEU A 580 64.30 -1.10 12.92
CA LEU A 580 65.16 0.02 13.31
C LEU A 580 65.28 0.12 14.83
N ASN A 581 64.17 0.02 15.56
CA ASN A 581 64.19 0.03 17.03
C ASN A 581 64.98 -1.16 17.60
N ARG A 582 64.87 -2.35 16.99
CA ARG A 582 65.69 -3.51 17.39
C ARG A 582 67.18 -3.25 17.20
N LYS A 583 67.57 -2.70 16.04
CA LYS A 583 68.97 -2.34 15.75
C LYS A 583 69.49 -1.25 16.70
N PHE A 584 68.68 -0.23 16.97
CA PHE A 584 69.02 0.85 17.89
C PHE A 584 69.27 0.30 19.31
N ASN A 585 68.37 -0.56 19.81
CA ASN A 585 68.55 -1.20 21.12
C ASN A 585 69.80 -2.08 21.18
N ALA A 586 70.14 -2.79 20.10
CA ALA A 586 71.36 -3.59 20.03
C ALA A 586 72.62 -2.70 20.09
N LEU A 587 72.64 -1.60 19.33
CA LEU A 587 73.73 -0.62 19.34
C LEU A 587 73.87 0.06 20.72
N GLU A 588 72.77 0.39 21.38
CA GLU A 588 72.82 0.92 22.74
C GLU A 588 73.42 -0.08 23.74
N TRP A 589 73.09 -1.36 23.58
CA TRP A 589 73.66 -2.43 24.40
C TRP A 589 75.16 -2.60 24.15
N GLU A 590 75.59 -2.58 22.89
CA GLU A 590 77.01 -2.63 22.52
C GLU A 590 77.78 -1.41 23.07
N LEU A 591 77.21 -0.21 22.96
CA LEU A 591 77.80 1.01 23.52
C LEU A 591 77.98 0.88 25.03
N LYS A 592 76.97 0.38 25.76
CA LYS A 592 77.05 0.15 27.21
C LYS A 592 78.12 -0.88 27.56
N ASN A 593 78.22 -1.97 26.79
CA ASN A 593 79.25 -2.98 26.98
C ASN A 593 80.66 -2.39 26.79
N MET A 594 80.87 -1.64 25.71
CA MET A 594 82.16 -0.98 25.45
C MET A 594 82.51 0.06 26.53
N LEU A 595 81.52 0.82 27.03
CA LEU A 595 81.73 1.76 28.14
C LEU A 595 82.14 1.04 29.43
N MET A 596 81.50 -0.10 29.74
CA MET A 596 81.86 -0.93 30.89
C MET A 596 83.28 -1.49 30.77
N GLN A 597 83.64 -2.02 29.60
CA GLN A 597 85.01 -2.48 29.33
C GLN A 597 86.04 -1.34 29.45
N TYR A 598 85.71 -0.15 28.95
CA TYR A 598 86.54 1.03 29.11
C TYR A 598 86.73 1.41 30.59
N GLN A 599 85.66 1.37 31.39
CA GLN A 599 85.72 1.60 32.83
C GLN A 599 86.61 0.56 33.53
N ASP A 600 86.43 -0.72 33.22
CA ASP A 600 87.27 -1.81 33.77
C ASP A 600 88.75 -1.61 33.42
N LEU A 601 89.07 -1.27 32.17
CA LEU A 601 90.44 -0.98 31.75
C LEU A 601 91.00 0.26 32.46
N ARG A 602 90.18 1.28 32.69
CA ARG A 602 90.58 2.49 33.43
C ARG A 602 90.84 2.17 34.90
N THR A 603 90.01 1.35 35.53
CA THR A 603 90.21 0.86 36.90
C THR A 603 91.50 0.04 36.98
N LYS A 604 91.71 -0.94 36.08
CA LYS A 604 92.95 -1.71 36.00
C LYS A 604 94.19 -0.82 35.80
N LYS A 605 94.10 0.21 34.95
CA LYS A 605 95.18 1.19 34.79
C LYS A 605 95.44 1.94 36.09
N SER A 606 94.39 2.38 36.78
CA SER A 606 94.51 3.04 38.09
C SER A 606 95.15 2.09 39.10
N ASP A 607 94.72 0.84 39.17
CA ASP A 607 95.27 -0.18 40.08
C ASP A 607 96.76 -0.40 39.81
N ILE A 608 97.18 -0.50 38.54
CA ILE A 608 98.59 -0.60 38.15
C ILE A 608 99.38 0.67 38.54
N GLN A 609 98.81 1.87 38.35
CA GLN A 609 99.47 3.12 38.72
C GLN A 609 99.62 3.29 40.24
N HIS A 610 98.62 2.84 41.00
CA HIS A 610 98.63 2.86 42.46
C HIS A 610 99.27 1.61 43.07
N PHE A 611 99.70 0.66 42.22
CA PHE A 611 100.43 -0.54 42.62
C PHE A 611 101.82 -0.12 43.11
N ARG A 612 101.90 0.12 44.41
CA ARG A 612 103.17 0.31 45.08
C ARG A 612 103.80 -1.06 45.28
N ILE A 613 104.98 -1.27 44.70
CA ILE A 613 105.80 -2.43 45.00
C ILE A 613 106.19 -2.33 46.47
N THR A 614 105.50 -3.09 47.32
CA THR A 614 105.89 -3.27 48.72
C THR A 614 107.09 -4.20 48.76
N THR A 615 107.99 -3.99 49.73
CA THR A 615 109.25 -4.73 49.86
C THR A 615 109.09 -6.24 50.02
N GLU A 616 107.87 -6.73 50.24
CA GLU A 616 107.54 -8.17 50.21
C GLU A 616 107.56 -8.74 48.79
N ILE A 617 107.19 -7.95 47.77
CA ILE A 617 107.16 -8.41 46.38
C ILE A 617 108.57 -8.40 45.75
N LEU A 618 109.47 -7.53 46.22
CA LEU A 618 110.89 -7.49 45.80
C LEU A 618 111.78 -8.56 46.46
N LYS A 619 111.22 -9.38 47.37
CA LYS A 619 111.94 -10.46 48.05
C LYS A 619 111.73 -11.84 47.42
N VAL A 620 111.16 -11.87 46.21
CA VAL A 620 111.21 -12.99 45.27
C VAL A 620 112.05 -12.55 44.09
#